data_AF-A0A7J4I620-F1
#
_entry.id   AF-A0A7J4I620-F1
#
_cell.length_a   1.000
_cell.length_b   1.000
_cell.length_c   1.000
_cell.angle_alpha   90.00
_cell.angle_beta   90.00
_cell.angle_gamma   90.00
#
_symmetry.space_group_name_H-M   'P 1'
#
loop_
_entity.id
_entity.type
_entity.pdbx_description
1 polymer ?
#
loop_
_entity_poly.entity_id
_entity_poly.type
_entity_poly.pdbx_seq_one_letter_code
_entity_poly.pdbx_strand_id
1 'polypeptide(L)'
;MTTTKHVETVAGADTHQSDSSAAKTEAELNPLAVDPNMLIQNLAKALKSVPQIKPPEWAAFAKTGIHKERPPAQSDWWHLRAAAVLRSVAKLGPVGTQKLRTKFGGKHSRGFKSERFAKGSGNILRKALQQLEKAGLVKQAVKGVHKGRVITDKASALFAAAIKAAGDGKRQA
;
A
#
# COMPACT_ATOMS: atom_id res chain seq x y z
N MET A 1 -22.16 -25.37 -61.48
CA MET A 1 -21.78 -26.79 -61.37
C MET A 1 -20.84 -26.89 -60.17
N THR A 2 -21.39 -26.93 -58.94
CA THR A 2 -21.62 -28.14 -58.11
C THR A 2 -20.34 -28.74 -57.56
N THR A 3 -20.06 -28.50 -56.28
CA THR A 3 -19.62 -29.56 -55.34
C THR A 3 -20.11 -29.22 -53.93
N THR A 4 -20.48 -30.29 -53.24
CA THR A 4 -21.42 -30.44 -52.13
C THR A 4 -20.66 -30.71 -50.83
N LYS A 5 -21.17 -30.12 -49.74
CA LYS A 5 -21.18 -30.48 -48.30
C LYS A 5 -20.15 -31.49 -47.73
N HIS A 6 -19.51 -31.06 -46.65
CA HIS A 6 -19.33 -31.79 -45.36
C HIS A 6 -19.28 -30.74 -44.24
N VAL A 7 -20.33 -30.54 -43.43
CA VAL A 7 -20.64 -31.19 -42.14
C VAL A 7 -19.47 -31.13 -41.15
N GLU A 8 -19.60 -30.31 -40.11
CA GLU A 8 -19.44 -30.77 -38.71
C GLU A 8 -20.12 -29.80 -37.74
N THR A 9 -21.03 -30.36 -36.96
CA THR A 9 -21.70 -29.75 -35.81
C THR A 9 -20.91 -30.14 -34.57
N VAL A 10 -20.47 -29.18 -33.78
CA VAL A 10 -20.00 -29.36 -32.39
C VAL A 10 -20.58 -28.16 -31.62
N ALA A 11 -21.72 -28.28 -30.93
CA ALA A 11 -21.92 -28.89 -29.61
C ALA A 11 -20.93 -28.37 -28.56
N GLY A 12 -21.42 -27.57 -27.60
CA GLY A 12 -20.66 -27.21 -26.39
C GLY A 12 -20.72 -25.71 -26.13
N ALA A 13 -21.80 -25.25 -25.52
CA ALA A 13 -21.90 -25.10 -24.07
C ALA A 13 -21.37 -23.74 -23.62
N ASP A 14 -22.33 -22.94 -23.18
CA ASP A 14 -22.17 -21.87 -22.20
C ASP A 14 -20.92 -22.06 -21.36
N THR A 15 -19.95 -21.18 -21.54
CA THR A 15 -19.02 -20.85 -20.46
C THR A 15 -19.13 -19.36 -20.20
N HIS A 16 -20.35 -18.98 -19.80
CA HIS A 16 -20.62 -17.78 -19.01
C HIS A 16 -20.02 -17.97 -17.59
N GLN A 17 -18.73 -18.30 -17.50
CA GLN A 17 -18.08 -18.66 -16.25
C GLN A 17 -16.68 -18.03 -16.17
N SER A 18 -16.59 -16.71 -16.35
CA SER A 18 -15.37 -15.95 -15.99
C SER A 18 -15.62 -14.74 -15.09
N ASP A 19 -16.86 -14.30 -14.90
CA ASP A 19 -17.17 -13.15 -14.03
C ASP A 19 -17.29 -13.49 -12.53
N SER A 20 -17.29 -14.77 -12.15
CA SER A 20 -17.46 -15.17 -10.74
C SER A 20 -16.15 -15.28 -9.93
N SER A 21 -14.98 -15.20 -10.58
CA SER A 21 -13.68 -15.20 -9.88
C SER A 21 -13.28 -13.82 -9.36
N ALA A 22 -13.74 -12.72 -9.99
CA ALA A 22 -13.36 -11.36 -9.60
C ALA A 22 -14.01 -10.92 -8.28
N ALA A 23 -15.25 -11.35 -8.02
CA ALA A 23 -16.00 -10.96 -6.84
C ALA A 23 -15.47 -11.59 -5.54
N LYS A 24 -14.87 -12.78 -5.60
CA LYS A 24 -14.26 -13.45 -4.42
C LYS A 24 -12.93 -12.81 -4.02
N THR A 25 -12.17 -12.25 -4.98
CA THR A 25 -10.94 -11.52 -4.68
C THR A 25 -11.18 -10.16 -4.04
N GLU A 26 -12.26 -9.46 -4.36
CA GLU A 26 -12.49 -8.09 -3.87
C GLU A 26 -12.87 -8.01 -2.37
N ALA A 27 -13.52 -9.05 -1.84
CA ALA A 27 -14.01 -9.06 -0.46
C ALA A 27 -12.99 -9.56 0.58
N GLU A 28 -12.11 -10.52 0.22
CA GLU A 28 -11.06 -11.03 1.12
C GLU A 28 -9.82 -10.12 1.17
N LEU A 29 -9.70 -9.17 0.25
CA LEU A 29 -8.58 -8.23 0.12
C LEU A 29 -8.84 -6.86 0.75
N ASN A 30 -9.71 -6.75 1.76
CA ASN A 30 -9.98 -5.47 2.39
C ASN A 30 -8.89 -5.11 3.44
N PRO A 31 -7.99 -4.14 3.19
CA PRO A 31 -6.97 -3.70 4.17
C PRO A 31 -7.58 -2.99 5.40
N LEU A 32 -8.90 -2.87 5.47
CA LEU A 32 -9.66 -2.32 6.60
C LEU A 32 -10.23 -3.41 7.53
N ALA A 33 -10.19 -4.68 7.15
CA ALA A 33 -10.77 -5.77 7.94
C ALA A 33 -9.94 -6.15 9.18
N VAL A 34 -8.67 -5.78 9.23
CA VAL A 34 -7.72 -6.13 10.29
C VAL A 34 -7.26 -4.88 11.05
N ASP A 35 -6.83 -5.08 12.31
CA ASP A 35 -6.15 -4.05 13.09
C ASP A 35 -5.00 -3.42 12.26
N PRO A 36 -5.04 -2.09 12.03
CA PRO A 36 -3.99 -1.37 11.32
C PRO A 36 -2.59 -1.63 11.87
N ASN A 37 -2.43 -1.76 13.19
CA ASN A 37 -1.11 -1.89 13.80
C ASN A 37 -0.48 -3.24 13.48
N MET A 38 -1.23 -4.33 13.65
CA MET A 38 -0.80 -5.68 13.30
C MET A 38 -0.47 -5.79 11.81
N LEU A 39 -1.34 -5.24 10.95
CA LEU A 39 -1.13 -5.25 9.51
C LEU A 39 0.16 -4.51 9.11
N ILE A 40 0.41 -3.34 9.69
CA ILE A 40 1.63 -2.56 9.41
C ILE A 40 2.88 -3.30 9.86
N GLN A 41 2.85 -3.95 11.02
CA GLN A 41 3.99 -4.73 11.52
C GLN A 41 4.30 -5.93 10.62
N ASN A 42 3.27 -6.68 10.21
CA ASN A 42 3.44 -7.83 9.33
C ASN A 42 3.93 -7.41 7.94
N LEU A 43 3.36 -6.33 7.38
CA LEU A 43 3.86 -5.75 6.14
C LEU A 43 5.31 -5.29 6.29
N ALA A 44 5.68 -4.64 7.40
CA ALA A 44 7.05 -4.21 7.59
C ALA A 44 8.03 -5.39 7.59
N LYS A 45 7.66 -6.53 8.18
CA LYS A 45 8.45 -7.78 8.11
C LYS A 45 8.60 -8.27 6.66
N ALA A 46 7.51 -8.29 5.90
CA ALA A 46 7.54 -8.67 4.49
C ALA A 46 8.34 -7.69 3.62
N LEU A 47 8.32 -6.39 3.93
CA LEU A 47 9.07 -5.38 3.17
C LEU A 47 10.57 -5.40 3.49
N LYS A 48 11.00 -5.96 4.62
CA LYS A 48 12.43 -6.13 4.93
C LYS A 48 13.13 -7.11 3.99
N SER A 49 12.42 -8.12 3.47
CA SER A 49 13.00 -9.06 2.51
C SER A 49 13.12 -8.49 1.09
N VAL A 50 12.50 -7.33 0.84
CA VAL A 50 12.50 -6.66 -0.47
C VAL A 50 13.75 -5.78 -0.59
N PRO A 51 14.74 -6.13 -1.44
CA PRO A 51 16.03 -5.43 -1.49
C PRO A 51 15.93 -3.98 -2.00
N GLN A 52 14.83 -3.61 -2.65
CA GLN A 52 14.59 -2.27 -3.17
C GLN A 52 14.18 -1.27 -2.07
N ILE A 53 13.67 -1.74 -0.92
CA ILE A 53 13.17 -0.90 0.17
C ILE A 53 14.25 -0.83 1.24
N LYS A 54 15.30 -0.06 0.97
CA LYS A 54 16.39 0.17 1.92
C LYS A 54 16.29 1.55 2.56
N PRO A 55 16.55 1.69 3.87
CA PRO A 55 16.68 3.00 4.48
C PRO A 55 17.84 3.76 3.82
N PRO A 56 17.63 5.02 3.37
CA PRO A 56 18.74 5.87 2.93
C PRO A 56 19.61 6.26 4.13
N GLU A 57 20.87 6.61 3.88
CA GLU A 57 21.87 6.91 4.92
C GLU A 57 21.40 7.97 5.93
N TRP A 58 20.79 9.06 5.45
CA TRP A 58 20.26 10.13 6.29
C TRP A 58 19.08 9.70 7.19
N ALA A 59 18.44 8.55 6.94
CA ALA A 59 17.30 8.09 7.71
C ALA A 59 17.64 7.77 9.17
N ALA A 60 18.90 7.42 9.48
CA ALA A 60 19.32 7.20 10.86
C ALA A 60 19.28 8.50 11.70
N PHE A 61 19.49 9.64 11.05
CA PHE A 61 19.65 10.94 11.72
C PHE A 61 18.39 11.82 11.63
N ALA A 62 17.50 11.54 10.68
CA ALA A 62 16.36 12.41 10.39
C ALA A 62 15.15 12.12 11.29
N LYS A 63 14.49 13.21 11.72
CA LYS A 63 13.14 13.14 12.30
C LYS A 63 12.06 13.02 11.22
N THR A 64 10.92 12.43 11.58
CA THR A 64 9.85 12.12 10.60
C THR A 64 9.07 13.34 10.09
N GLY A 65 9.15 14.45 10.81
CA GLY A 65 8.50 15.71 10.45
C GLY A 65 8.85 16.81 11.44
N ILE A 66 8.51 18.05 11.09
CA ILE A 66 8.81 19.21 11.93
C ILE A 66 8.09 19.14 13.29
N HIS A 67 6.90 18.55 13.31
CA HIS A 67 6.07 18.35 14.51
C HIS A 67 6.61 17.29 15.49
N LYS A 68 7.71 16.59 15.14
CA LYS A 68 8.39 15.68 16.06
C LYS A 68 9.63 16.35 16.64
N GLU A 69 9.85 16.12 17.92
CA GLU A 69 11.02 16.63 18.64
C GLU A 69 12.18 15.65 18.55
N ARG A 70 11.90 14.35 18.74
CA ARG A 70 12.90 13.28 18.74
C ARG A 70 12.82 12.44 17.46
N PRO A 71 13.96 11.90 16.97
CA PRO A 71 13.95 10.87 15.93
C PRO A 71 13.20 9.60 16.36
N PRO A 72 12.78 8.75 15.42
CA PRO A 72 12.16 7.46 15.75
C PRO A 72 13.13 6.56 16.53
N ALA A 73 12.66 5.96 17.63
CA ALA A 73 13.48 5.06 18.45
C ALA A 73 13.71 3.67 17.82
N GLN A 74 12.80 3.21 16.96
CA GLN A 74 12.88 1.90 16.33
C GLN A 74 13.84 1.92 15.14
N SER A 75 14.79 0.99 15.08
CA SER A 75 15.71 0.84 13.94
C SER A 75 14.98 0.56 12.62
N ASP A 76 13.90 -0.20 12.68
CA ASP A 76 13.07 -0.59 11.52
C ASP A 76 12.03 0.46 11.10
N TRP A 77 12.12 1.69 11.62
CA TRP A 77 11.10 2.71 11.40
C TRP A 77 10.85 3.01 9.92
N TRP A 78 11.87 2.86 9.06
CA TRP A 78 11.74 3.08 7.62
C TRP A 78 10.77 2.08 6.99
N HIS A 79 10.91 0.79 7.31
CA HIS A 79 10.04 -0.28 6.81
C HIS A 79 8.62 -0.13 7.35
N LEU A 80 8.47 0.23 8.63
CA LEU A 80 7.17 0.55 9.23
C LEU A 80 6.51 1.75 8.53
N ARG A 81 7.29 2.79 8.22
CA ARG A 81 6.80 3.96 7.49
C ARG A 81 6.38 3.58 6.07
N ALA A 82 7.17 2.78 5.36
CA ALA A 82 6.85 2.30 4.02
C ALA A 82 5.57 1.45 4.01
N ALA A 83 5.40 0.54 4.97
CA ALA A 83 4.18 -0.25 5.16
C ALA A 83 2.96 0.64 5.42
N ALA A 84 3.08 1.63 6.30
CA ALA A 84 2.01 2.58 6.60
C ALA A 84 1.64 3.46 5.38
N VAL A 85 2.63 3.84 4.56
CA VAL A 85 2.40 4.56 3.29
C VAL A 85 1.69 3.66 2.30
N LEU A 86 2.12 2.41 2.13
CA LEU A 86 1.50 1.46 1.21
C LEU A 86 0.02 1.21 1.58
N ARG A 87 -0.28 0.99 2.86
CA ARG A 87 -1.66 0.91 3.37
C ARG A 87 -2.47 2.17 3.09
N SER A 88 -1.84 3.34 3.23
CA SER A 88 -2.50 4.62 2.97
C SER A 88 -2.86 4.82 1.51
N VAL A 89 -2.00 4.36 0.59
CA VAL A 89 -2.26 4.37 -0.86
C VAL A 89 -3.41 3.40 -1.19
N ALA A 90 -3.40 2.20 -0.60
CA ALA A 90 -4.49 1.22 -0.77
C ALA A 90 -5.86 1.81 -0.34
N LYS A 91 -5.91 2.50 0.81
CA LYS A 91 -7.16 3.06 1.35
C LYS A 91 -7.70 4.26 0.57
N LEU A 92 -6.82 5.17 0.13
CA LEU A 92 -7.21 6.50 -0.36
C LEU A 92 -7.26 6.60 -1.89
N GLY A 93 -6.91 5.53 -2.62
CA GLY A 93 -6.89 5.51 -4.08
C GLY A 93 -5.73 6.32 -4.67
N PRO A 94 -5.91 7.07 -5.77
CA PRO A 94 -4.83 7.85 -6.41
C PRO A 94 -4.36 8.97 -5.49
N VAL A 95 -3.20 8.75 -4.85
CA VAL A 95 -2.68 9.63 -3.81
C VAL A 95 -1.32 10.21 -4.19
N GLY A 96 -1.19 11.53 -4.02
CA GLY A 96 0.07 12.26 -4.14
C GLY A 96 0.74 12.52 -2.79
N THR A 97 2.01 12.95 -2.84
CA THR A 97 2.82 13.21 -1.65
C THR A 97 2.18 14.26 -0.72
N GLN A 98 1.49 15.28 -1.26
CA GLN A 98 0.91 16.34 -0.45
C GLN A 98 -0.22 15.84 0.47
N LYS A 99 -1.11 14.97 -0.03
CA LYS A 99 -2.17 14.36 0.78
C LYS A 99 -1.57 13.48 1.90
N LEU A 100 -0.51 12.74 1.59
CA LEU A 100 0.22 11.94 2.60
C LEU A 100 0.91 12.82 3.64
N ARG A 101 1.45 13.99 3.25
CA ARG A 101 2.04 14.94 4.20
C ARG A 101 1.02 15.47 5.20
N THR A 102 -0.23 15.66 4.79
CA THR A 102 -1.31 16.00 5.72
C THR A 102 -1.64 14.80 6.61
N LYS A 103 -1.75 13.59 6.05
CA LYS A 103 -2.05 12.38 6.83
C LYS A 103 -0.99 12.04 7.89
N PHE A 104 0.28 12.18 7.54
CA PHE A 104 1.42 11.97 8.44
C PHE A 104 1.89 13.27 9.10
N GLY A 105 1.07 14.32 9.09
CA GLY A 105 1.27 15.52 9.87
C GLY A 105 0.83 15.33 11.31
N GLY A 106 1.03 16.35 12.12
CA GLY A 106 0.64 16.32 13.52
C GLY A 106 0.63 17.69 14.15
N LYS A 107 0.23 17.73 15.42
CA LYS A 107 0.29 18.92 16.26
C LYS A 107 1.75 19.26 16.54
N HIS A 108 2.15 20.50 16.26
CA HIS A 108 3.50 21.00 16.52
C HIS A 108 3.46 21.97 17.70
N SER A 109 4.16 21.59 18.78
CA SER A 109 4.42 22.49 19.91
C SER A 109 5.40 23.58 19.51
N ARG A 110 5.06 24.83 19.82
CA ARG A 110 5.84 26.02 19.44
C ARG A 110 6.32 26.79 20.68
N GLY A 111 6.53 26.07 21.78
CA GLY A 111 6.85 26.65 23.08
C GLY A 111 5.67 27.46 23.62
N PHE A 112 5.89 28.76 23.83
CA PHE A 112 4.88 29.66 24.39
C PHE A 112 3.69 29.93 23.46
N LYS A 113 3.88 29.82 22.14
CA LYS A 113 2.81 30.11 21.18
C LYS A 113 1.91 28.90 20.97
N SER A 114 0.62 29.17 20.74
CA SER A 114 -0.39 28.12 20.52
C SER A 114 0.02 27.10 19.44
N GLU A 115 -0.36 25.86 19.72
CA GLU A 115 -0.06 24.71 18.88
C GLU A 115 -0.78 24.79 17.54
N ARG A 116 -0.06 24.42 16.47
CA ARG A 116 -0.59 24.44 15.11
C ARG A 116 -0.32 23.12 14.42
N PHE A 117 -1.19 22.75 13.49
CA PHE A 117 -0.96 21.59 12.64
C PHE A 117 0.24 21.85 11.72
N ALA A 118 1.21 20.93 11.73
CA ALA A 118 2.33 20.95 10.81
C ALA A 118 2.40 19.66 9.99
N LYS A 119 2.60 19.82 8.69
CA LYS A 119 2.69 18.72 7.73
C LYS A 119 3.90 17.82 8.02
N GLY A 120 3.77 16.54 7.66
CA GLY A 120 4.88 15.58 7.69
C GLY A 120 5.98 15.91 6.68
N SER A 121 7.14 15.26 6.86
CA SER A 121 8.27 15.41 5.95
C SER A 121 7.92 14.92 4.54
N GLY A 122 8.09 15.79 3.55
CA GLY A 122 7.86 15.44 2.15
C GLY A 122 8.95 14.53 1.58
N ASN A 123 10.18 14.65 2.07
CA ASN A 123 11.32 13.88 1.54
C ASN A 123 11.17 12.39 1.86
N ILE A 124 10.85 12.06 3.12
CA ILE A 124 10.63 10.68 3.59
C ILE A 124 9.53 10.00 2.76
N LEU A 125 8.37 10.65 2.64
CA LEU A 125 7.23 10.11 1.91
C LEU A 125 7.53 9.92 0.43
N ARG A 126 8.22 10.88 -0.20
CA ARG A 126 8.59 10.79 -1.62
C ARG A 126 9.56 9.63 -1.87
N LYS A 127 10.60 9.50 -1.04
CA LYS A 127 11.61 8.44 -1.18
C LYS A 127 11.01 7.06 -0.92
N ALA A 128 10.16 6.92 0.09
CA ALA A 128 9.42 5.68 0.32
C ALA A 128 8.55 5.30 -0.88
N LEU A 129 7.81 6.26 -1.47
CA LEU A 129 7.01 5.99 -2.67
C LEU A 129 7.86 5.59 -3.88
N GLN A 130 9.01 6.25 -4.10
CA GLN A 130 9.93 5.90 -5.18
C GLN A 130 10.49 4.47 -5.00
N GLN A 131 10.77 4.05 -3.78
CA GLN A 131 11.22 2.68 -3.49
C GLN A 131 10.10 1.66 -3.71
N LEU A 132 8.87 1.97 -3.30
CA LEU A 132 7.70 1.13 -3.54
C LEU A 132 7.35 1.03 -5.04
N GLU A 133 7.57 2.09 -5.81
CA GLU A 133 7.45 2.08 -7.28
C GLU A 133 8.52 1.17 -7.89
N LYS A 134 9.79 1.26 -7.45
CA LYS A 134 10.88 0.37 -7.90
C LYS A 134 10.64 -1.10 -7.54
N ALA A 135 9.99 -1.36 -6.41
CA ALA A 135 9.59 -2.71 -6.02
C ALA A 135 8.37 -3.23 -6.81
N GLY A 136 7.76 -2.40 -7.66
CA GLY A 136 6.58 -2.77 -8.44
C GLY A 136 5.31 -2.94 -7.60
N LEU A 137 5.29 -2.42 -6.37
CA LEU A 137 4.14 -2.49 -5.46
C LEU A 137 3.15 -1.36 -5.73
N VAL A 138 3.65 -0.22 -6.19
CA VAL A 138 2.86 0.98 -6.47
C VAL A 138 3.06 1.40 -7.90
N LYS A 139 1.97 1.73 -8.60
CA LYS A 139 1.99 2.31 -9.95
C LYS A 139 1.47 3.73 -9.95
N GLN A 140 1.99 4.56 -10.85
CA GLN A 140 1.38 5.85 -11.12
C GLN A 140 0.09 5.63 -11.90
N ALA A 141 -0.98 6.29 -11.46
CA ALA A 141 -2.27 6.23 -12.12
C ALA A 141 -2.89 7.63 -12.16
N VAL A 142 -3.61 7.88 -13.23
CA VAL A 142 -4.38 9.11 -13.42
C VAL A 142 -5.85 8.70 -13.41
N LYS A 143 -6.60 9.12 -12.39
CA LYS A 143 -8.05 8.95 -12.36
C LYS A 143 -8.70 10.32 -12.51
N GLY A 144 -9.16 10.65 -13.71
CA GLY A 144 -9.66 11.98 -14.05
C GLY A 144 -8.58 13.05 -13.86
N VAL A 145 -8.88 14.10 -13.09
CA VAL A 145 -7.96 15.22 -12.79
C VAL A 145 -6.88 14.84 -11.76
N HIS A 146 -7.10 13.78 -10.97
CA HIS A 146 -6.22 13.41 -9.88
C HIS A 146 -5.11 12.46 -10.34
N LYS A 147 -3.91 13.02 -10.49
CA LYS A 147 -2.66 12.27 -10.67
C LYS A 147 -2.18 11.76 -9.33
N GLY A 148 -1.89 10.47 -9.24
CA GLY A 148 -1.43 9.87 -8.00
C GLY A 148 -0.85 8.49 -8.20
N ARG A 149 -0.77 7.79 -7.09
CA ARG A 149 -0.27 6.42 -7.01
C ARG A 149 -1.37 5.50 -6.56
N VAL A 150 -1.43 4.32 -7.15
CA VAL A 150 -2.39 3.26 -6.84
C VAL A 150 -1.62 1.96 -6.63
N ILE A 151 -2.19 1.06 -5.84
CA ILE A 151 -1.63 -0.28 -5.62
C ILE A 151 -1.66 -1.12 -6.90
N THR A 152 -0.75 -2.08 -6.98
CA THR A 152 -0.67 -3.10 -8.04
C THR A 152 -1.20 -4.43 -7.52
N ASP A 153 -1.43 -5.39 -8.42
CA ASP A 153 -1.90 -6.73 -8.05
C ASP A 153 -0.89 -7.46 -7.16
N LYS A 154 0.41 -7.22 -7.38
CA LYS A 154 1.50 -7.70 -6.51
C LYS A 154 1.36 -7.17 -5.08
N ALA A 155 1.00 -5.89 -4.93
CA ALA A 155 0.76 -5.32 -3.60
C ALA A 155 -0.49 -5.91 -2.97
N SER A 156 -1.58 -6.11 -3.73
CA SER A 156 -2.79 -6.77 -3.24
C SER A 156 -2.50 -8.17 -2.71
N ALA A 157 -1.72 -8.98 -3.44
CA ALA A 157 -1.29 -10.30 -2.96
C ALA A 157 -0.48 -10.23 -1.65
N LEU A 158 0.43 -9.26 -1.51
CA LEU A 158 1.15 -9.03 -0.25
C LEU A 158 0.21 -8.62 0.90
N PHE A 159 -0.82 -7.84 0.63
CA PHE A 159 -1.82 -7.50 1.63
C PHE A 159 -2.61 -8.72 2.08
N ALA A 160 -3.04 -9.60 1.18
CA ALA A 160 -3.70 -10.87 1.54
C ALA A 160 -2.81 -11.73 2.44
N ALA A 161 -1.53 -11.90 2.06
CA ALA A 161 -0.58 -12.67 2.87
C ALA A 161 -0.40 -12.07 4.28
N ALA A 162 -0.30 -10.74 4.37
CA ALA A 162 -0.16 -10.04 5.64
C ALA A 162 -1.44 -10.09 6.51
N ILE A 163 -2.62 -10.08 5.88
CA ILE A 163 -3.92 -10.24 6.55
C ILE A 163 -4.07 -11.65 7.11
N LYS A 164 -3.73 -12.69 6.34
CA LYS A 164 -3.75 -14.09 6.80
C LYS A 164 -2.86 -14.28 8.03
N ALA A 165 -1.63 -13.79 7.97
CA ALA A 165 -0.69 -13.84 9.09
C ALA A 165 -1.18 -13.09 10.35
N ALA A 166 -2.05 -12.09 10.19
CA ALA A 166 -2.66 -11.38 11.32
C ALA A 166 -3.87 -12.12 11.91
N GLY A 167 -4.65 -12.81 11.07
CA GLY A 167 -5.77 -13.64 11.51
C GLY A 167 -5.36 -14.81 12.39
N ASP A 168 -4.21 -15.43 12.08
CA ASP A 168 -3.67 -16.54 12.88
C ASP A 168 -3.22 -16.09 14.28
N GLY A 169 -2.71 -14.86 14.41
CA GLY A 169 -2.32 -14.28 15.70
C GLY A 169 -3.49 -13.99 16.65
N LYS A 170 -4.71 -13.80 16.12
CA LYS A 170 -5.93 -13.66 16.94
C LYS A 170 -6.47 -14.99 17.48
N ARG A 171 -6.04 -16.13 16.93
CA ARG A 171 -6.46 -17.47 17.38
C ARG A 171 -5.59 -18.03 18.52
N GLN A 172 -4.45 -17.41 18.81
CA GLN A 172 -3.49 -17.89 19.81
C GLN A 172 -3.49 -17.05 21.11
N ALA A 173 -4.40 -16.09 21.24
CA ALA A 173 -4.53 -15.23 22.42
C ALA A 173 -5.86 -15.50 23.14
#